data_AF-A0AAU5QF25-F1
#
_entry.id   AF-A0AAU5QF25-F1
#
_cell.length_a   1.000
_cell.length_b   1.000
_cell.length_c   1.000
_cell.angle_alpha   90.00
_cell.angle_beta   90.00
_cell.angle_gamma   90.00
#
_symmetry.space_group_name_H-M   'P 1'
#
loop_
_entity.id
_entity.type
_entity.pdbx_description
1 polymer ?
#
loop_
_entity_poly.entity_id
_entity_poly.type
_entity_poly.pdbx_seq_one_letter_code
_entity_poly.pdbx_strand_id
1 'polypeptide(L)'
;MAEVYDRVRGGQLEKVLALLPGVQDALDAARFEIAARAEELLLQHRREGHASIDVEDGRVDKYVVLDDERGKRAALSIEFGRAESIVVRRARDGSTYLDVLPASEGLFILARAANLPKKRKGKVHL
;
A
#
# COMPACT_ATOMS: atom_id res chain seq x y z
N MET A 1 -6.02 -11.60 -40.95
CA MET A 1 -7.05 -10.91 -40.14
C MET A 1 -7.23 -11.76 -38.89
N ALA A 2 -7.04 -11.21 -37.68
CA ALA A 2 -7.17 -11.98 -36.45
C ALA A 2 -8.57 -11.76 -35.87
N GLU A 3 -9.32 -12.85 -35.65
CA GLU A 3 -10.57 -12.80 -34.90
C GLU A 3 -10.22 -12.70 -33.41
N VAL A 4 -10.62 -11.59 -32.78
CA VAL A 4 -10.50 -11.42 -31.33
C VAL A 4 -11.89 -11.61 -30.74
N TYR A 5 -12.04 -12.66 -29.94
CA TYR A 5 -13.26 -12.94 -29.20
C TYR A 5 -13.27 -12.08 -27.93
N ASP A 6 -14.29 -11.25 -27.74
CA ASP A 6 -14.43 -10.36 -26.58
C ASP A 6 -15.18 -11.01 -25.39
N ARG A 7 -15.84 -12.16 -25.63
CA ARG A 7 -16.70 -12.83 -24.66
C ARG A 7 -16.57 -14.35 -24.71
N VAL A 8 -16.62 -14.96 -23.52
CA VAL A 8 -16.66 -16.42 -23.35
C VAL A 8 -17.71 -16.77 -22.30
N ARG A 9 -18.66 -17.65 -22.64
CA ARG A 9 -19.74 -18.11 -21.74
C ARG A 9 -20.52 -16.97 -21.06
N GLY A 10 -20.73 -15.85 -21.77
CA GLY A 10 -21.46 -14.68 -21.26
C GLY A 10 -20.65 -13.74 -20.36
N GLY A 11 -19.39 -14.05 -20.07
CA GLY A 11 -18.45 -13.14 -19.40
C GLY A 11 -17.51 -12.45 -20.38
N GLN A 12 -16.97 -11.29 -19.98
CA GLN A 12 -15.83 -10.66 -20.65
C GLN A 12 -14.63 -11.60 -20.63
N LEU A 13 -13.98 -11.82 -21.78
CA LEU A 13 -12.87 -12.76 -21.92
C LEU A 13 -11.78 -12.48 -20.87
N GLU A 14 -11.43 -11.21 -20.66
CA GLU A 14 -10.39 -10.76 -19.75
C GLU A 14 -10.67 -11.21 -18.31
N LYS A 15 -11.94 -11.11 -17.89
CA LYS A 15 -12.36 -11.51 -16.55
C LYS A 15 -12.32 -13.02 -16.37
N VAL A 16 -12.68 -13.77 -17.42
CA VAL A 16 -12.58 -15.23 -17.41
C VAL A 16 -11.12 -15.65 -17.30
N LEU A 17 -10.23 -15.02 -18.08
CA LEU A 17 -8.79 -15.27 -18.02
C LEU A 17 -8.20 -14.93 -16.65
N ALA A 18 -8.56 -13.76 -16.09
CA ALA A 18 -8.07 -13.33 -14.79
C ALA A 18 -8.45 -14.29 -13.66
N LEU A 19 -9.60 -14.97 -13.78
CA LEU A 19 -10.10 -15.94 -12.79
C LEU A 19 -9.60 -17.37 -13.01
N LEU A 20 -8.76 -17.62 -14.02
CA LEU A 20 -8.19 -18.95 -14.21
C LEU A 20 -7.29 -19.33 -13.01
N PRO A 21 -7.33 -20.59 -12.53
CA PRO A 21 -6.54 -21.02 -11.38
C PRO A 21 -5.06 -20.66 -11.49
N GLY A 22 -4.42 -20.97 -12.64
CA GLY A 22 -3.00 -20.66 -12.84
C GLY A 22 -2.66 -19.17 -12.84
N VAL A 23 -3.62 -18.29 -13.17
CA VAL A 23 -3.43 -16.83 -13.05
C VAL A 23 -3.51 -16.41 -11.58
N GLN A 24 -4.51 -16.91 -10.85
CA GLN A 24 -4.67 -16.61 -9.42
C GLN A 24 -3.49 -17.15 -8.60
N ASP A 25 -3.01 -18.36 -8.89
CA ASP A 25 -1.83 -18.95 -8.24
C ASP A 25 -0.57 -18.09 -8.48
N ALA A 26 -0.39 -17.59 -9.70
CA ALA A 26 0.72 -16.69 -10.03
C ALA A 26 0.62 -15.34 -9.30
N LEU A 27 -0.59 -14.79 -9.17
CA LEU A 27 -0.83 -13.57 -8.39
C LEU A 27 -0.58 -13.79 -6.89
N ASP A 28 -0.96 -14.95 -6.36
CA ASP A 28 -0.72 -15.29 -4.95
C ASP A 28 0.78 -15.45 -4.65
N ALA A 29 1.54 -16.10 -5.55
CA ALA A 29 2.99 -16.21 -5.43
C ALA A 29 3.67 -14.82 -5.47
N ALA A 30 3.27 -13.97 -6.41
CA ALA A 30 3.80 -12.62 -6.52
C ALA A 30 3.45 -11.76 -5.29
N ARG A 31 2.19 -11.84 -4.82
CA ARG A 31 1.74 -11.14 -3.60
C ARG A 31 2.57 -11.57 -2.39
N PHE A 32 2.78 -12.87 -2.20
CA PHE A 32 3.55 -13.39 -1.08
C PHE A 32 4.98 -12.86 -1.08
N GLU A 33 5.66 -12.89 -2.24
CA GLU A 33 7.02 -12.36 -2.39
C GLU A 33 7.09 -10.87 -2.04
N ILE A 34 6.13 -10.08 -2.53
CA ILE A 34 6.06 -8.64 -2.27
C ILE A 34 5.77 -8.38 -0.79
N ALA A 35 4.83 -9.09 -0.18
CA ALA A 35 4.47 -8.94 1.23
C ALA A 35 5.68 -9.24 2.13
N ALA A 36 6.38 -10.35 1.90
CA ALA A 36 7.57 -10.71 2.67
C ALA A 36 8.68 -9.66 2.59
N ARG A 37 8.94 -9.12 1.38
CA ARG A 37 9.89 -8.01 1.20
C ARG A 37 9.43 -6.73 1.88
N ALA A 38 8.15 -6.41 1.80
CA ALA A 38 7.59 -5.23 2.44
C ALA A 38 7.71 -5.32 3.97
N GLU A 39 7.48 -6.49 4.55
CA GLU A 39 7.66 -6.74 5.98
C GLU A 39 9.11 -6.54 6.40
N GLU A 40 10.06 -7.09 5.65
CA GLU A 40 11.49 -6.90 5.90
C GLU A 40 11.88 -5.41 5.86
N LEU A 41 11.48 -4.70 4.80
CA LEU A 41 11.76 -3.27 4.64
C LEU A 41 11.12 -2.45 5.76
N LEU A 42 9.90 -2.79 6.18
CA LEU A 42 9.22 -2.13 7.27
C LEU A 42 9.97 -2.35 8.58
N LEU A 43 10.36 -3.60 8.89
CA LEU A 43 11.13 -3.95 10.09
C LEU A 43 12.45 -3.17 10.18
N GLN A 44 13.16 -2.99 9.07
CA GLN A 44 14.41 -2.22 9.04
C GLN A 44 14.23 -0.74 9.45
N HIS A 45 13.04 -0.16 9.27
CA HIS A 45 12.77 1.24 9.57
C HIS A 45 11.83 1.43 10.77
N ARG A 46 11.34 0.33 11.34
CA ARG A 46 10.37 0.31 12.42
C ARG A 46 11.06 0.69 13.73
N ARG A 47 10.66 1.83 14.30
CA ARG A 47 10.99 2.17 15.71
C ARG A 47 9.97 1.61 16.69
N GLU A 48 8.70 1.59 16.30
CA GLU A 48 7.56 1.15 17.12
C GLU A 48 6.68 0.19 16.31
N GLY A 49 6.07 -0.81 16.97
CA GLY A 49 5.35 -1.92 16.34
C GLY A 49 3.97 -1.60 15.74
N HIS A 50 3.67 -0.34 15.40
CA HIS A 50 2.32 0.12 15.09
C HIS A 50 1.89 -0.06 13.62
N ALA A 51 2.83 0.01 12.68
CA ALA A 51 2.56 -0.19 11.26
C ALA A 51 2.84 -1.65 10.85
N SER A 52 1.97 -2.30 10.09
CA SER A 52 2.09 -3.69 9.62
C SER A 52 1.84 -3.81 8.11
N ILE A 53 2.28 -4.94 7.54
CA ILE A 53 1.88 -5.35 6.19
C ILE A 53 0.70 -6.31 6.31
N ASP A 54 -0.30 -6.12 5.47
CA ASP A 54 -1.45 -7.01 5.34
C ASP A 54 -1.65 -7.40 3.86
N VAL A 55 -2.46 -8.43 3.64
CA VAL A 55 -2.82 -8.93 2.31
C VAL A 55 -4.33 -9.04 2.18
N GLU A 56 -4.85 -8.54 1.06
CA GLU A 56 -6.29 -8.62 0.78
C GLU A 56 -6.54 -9.24 -0.59
N ASP A 57 -7.68 -9.90 -0.71
CA ASP A 57 -8.17 -10.49 -1.96
C ASP A 57 -9.29 -9.62 -2.53
N GLY A 58 -9.06 -9.14 -3.75
CA GLY A 58 -10.14 -8.68 -4.62
C GLY A 58 -10.81 -9.85 -5.33
N ARG A 59 -11.79 -9.52 -6.18
CA ARG A 59 -12.44 -10.54 -7.01
C ARG A 59 -11.50 -11.14 -8.06
N VAL A 60 -10.57 -10.35 -8.57
CA VAL A 60 -9.55 -10.77 -9.55
C VAL A 60 -8.15 -10.34 -9.12
N ASP A 61 -8.07 -9.26 -8.34
CA ASP A 61 -6.83 -8.65 -7.88
C ASP A 61 -6.37 -9.20 -6.53
N LYS A 62 -5.07 -9.08 -6.28
CA LYS A 62 -4.41 -9.46 -5.02
C LYS A 62 -3.66 -8.24 -4.51
N TYR A 63 -3.90 -7.84 -3.27
CA TYR A 63 -3.37 -6.61 -2.69
C TYR A 63 -2.34 -6.89 -1.60
N VAL A 64 -1.34 -6.00 -1.51
CA VAL A 64 -0.44 -5.86 -0.37
C VAL A 64 -0.64 -4.46 0.21
N VAL A 65 -0.97 -4.40 1.49
CA VAL A 65 -1.43 -3.18 2.16
C VAL A 65 -0.44 -2.81 3.25
N LEU A 66 -0.07 -1.53 3.30
CA LEU A 66 0.65 -0.96 4.45
C LEU A 66 -0.39 -0.33 5.38
N ASP A 67 -0.57 -0.94 6.55
CA ASP A 67 -1.50 -0.49 7.58
C ASP A 67 -0.74 0.20 8.74
N ASP A 68 -1.26 1.30 9.25
CA ASP A 68 -0.81 1.99 10.48
C ASP A 68 -1.99 2.45 11.34
N GLU A 69 -3.13 1.74 11.28
CA GLU A 69 -4.34 2.07 12.04
C GLU A 69 -4.12 2.03 13.55
N ARG A 70 -3.25 1.12 14.02
CA ARG A 70 -2.83 1.02 15.43
C ARG A 70 -1.85 2.09 15.87
N GLY A 71 -1.35 2.89 14.92
CA GLY A 71 -0.37 3.95 15.15
C GLY A 71 -0.99 5.32 15.00
N LYS A 72 -0.34 6.16 14.18
CA LYS A 72 -0.76 7.54 13.94
C LYS A 72 -1.59 7.66 12.66
N ARG A 73 -2.04 6.53 12.10
CA ARG A 73 -2.69 6.46 10.77
C ARG A 73 -1.81 7.14 9.71
N ALA A 74 -0.51 6.89 9.80
CA ALA A 74 0.52 7.58 9.06
C ALA A 74 1.05 6.76 7.87
N ALA A 75 0.38 5.68 7.46
CA ALA A 75 0.78 4.82 6.34
C ALA A 75 1.15 5.62 5.08
N LEU A 76 0.35 6.63 4.71
CA LEU A 76 0.66 7.52 3.58
C LEU A 76 1.97 8.32 3.77
N SER A 77 2.24 8.78 4.99
CA SER A 77 3.48 9.50 5.30
C SER A 77 4.68 8.55 5.36
N ILE A 78 4.47 7.30 5.74
CA ILE A 78 5.50 6.26 5.72
C ILE A 78 5.86 5.93 4.26
N GLU A 79 4.87 5.74 3.40
CA GLU A 79 5.09 5.35 2.00
C GLU A 79 5.65 6.52 1.17
N PHE A 80 4.97 7.66 1.16
CA PHE A 80 5.25 8.77 0.22
C PHE A 80 5.97 9.97 0.85
N GLY A 81 6.18 9.94 2.17
CA GLY A 81 6.71 11.09 2.89
C GLY A 81 5.65 12.14 3.20
N ARG A 82 6.10 13.23 3.82
CA ARG A 82 5.28 14.38 4.18
C ARG A 82 6.12 15.65 4.20
N ALA A 83 5.49 16.79 3.91
CA ALA A 83 6.08 18.10 4.20
C ALA A 83 6.06 18.38 5.71
N GLU A 84 6.86 19.36 6.12
CA GLU A 84 6.77 19.91 7.47
C GLU A 84 5.38 20.51 7.70
N SER A 85 4.84 20.34 8.90
CA SER A 85 3.54 20.93 9.28
C SER A 85 3.49 21.22 10.77
N ILE A 86 2.72 22.26 11.11
CA ILE A 86 2.45 22.61 12.51
C ILE A 86 1.13 21.97 12.92
N VAL A 87 1.13 21.25 14.04
CA VAL A 87 -0.07 20.66 14.61
C VAL A 87 -0.30 21.15 16.02
N VAL A 88 -1.57 21.33 16.38
CA VAL A 88 -1.97 21.65 17.75
C VAL A 88 -2.04 20.35 18.54
N ARG A 89 -1.29 20.26 19.64
CA ARG A 89 -1.35 19.14 20.57
C ARG A 89 -1.84 19.58 21.93
N ARG A 90 -2.47 18.64 22.64
CA ARG A 90 -2.89 18.83 24.03
C ARG A 90 -1.87 18.23 24.97
N ALA A 91 -1.39 19.02 25.91
CA ALA A 91 -0.55 18.55 27.01
C ALA A 91 -1.39 17.86 28.09
N ARG A 92 -0.72 17.13 29.00
CA ARG A 92 -1.39 16.39 30.09
C ARG A 92 -2.11 17.32 31.08
N ASP A 93 -1.68 18.57 31.19
CA ASP A 93 -2.28 19.61 32.01
C ASP A 93 -3.51 20.29 31.36
N GLY A 94 -3.91 19.84 30.17
CA GLY A 94 -5.06 20.36 29.42
C GLY A 94 -4.76 21.56 28.53
N SER A 95 -3.55 22.15 28.61
CA SER A 95 -3.11 23.23 27.74
C SER A 95 -2.87 22.75 26.30
N THR A 96 -2.91 23.68 25.35
CA THR A 96 -2.59 23.38 23.94
C THR A 96 -1.31 24.09 23.51
N TYR A 97 -0.49 23.40 22.74
CA TYR A 97 0.76 23.93 22.19
C TYR A 97 0.92 23.56 20.72
N LEU A 98 1.70 24.35 20.00
CA LEU A 98 2.09 24.07 18.63
C LEU A 98 3.28 23.11 18.63
N ASP A 99 3.13 21.98 17.95
CA ASP A 99 4.19 21.00 17.71
C ASP A 99 4.52 20.98 16.22
N VAL A 100 5.81 20.90 15.90
CA VAL A 100 6.28 20.84 14.52
C VAL A 100 6.50 19.39 14.15
N LEU A 101 5.70 18.88 13.20
CA LEU A 101 5.95 17.60 12.56
C LEU A 101 6.97 17.81 11.45
N PRO A 102 8.20 17.26 11.57
CA PRO A 102 9.23 17.44 10.57
C PRO A 102 8.84 16.75 9.27
N ALA A 103 9.39 17.29 8.17
CA ALA A 103 9.33 16.69 6.86
C ALA A 103 9.97 15.28 6.86
N SER A 104 9.49 14.43 5.96
CA SER A 104 10.02 13.08 5.73
C SER A 104 9.96 12.76 4.24
N GLU A 105 11.01 12.16 3.70
CA GLU A 105 11.13 11.80 2.28
C GLU A 105 10.26 10.61 1.87
N GLY A 106 9.76 9.81 2.83
CA GLY A 106 9.04 8.58 2.56
C GLY A 106 9.98 7.39 2.31
N LEU A 107 9.56 6.23 2.76
CA LEU A 107 10.34 4.99 2.71
C LEU A 107 10.06 4.19 1.43
N PHE A 108 8.91 4.42 0.79
CA PHE A 108 8.46 3.73 -0.41
C PHE A 108 8.50 2.20 -0.24
N ILE A 109 7.97 1.70 0.87
CA ILE A 109 8.06 0.28 1.25
C ILE A 109 7.38 -0.58 0.20
N LEU A 110 6.13 -0.26 -0.15
CA LEU A 110 5.36 -1.05 -1.12
C LEU A 110 5.97 -0.95 -2.52
N ALA A 111 6.33 0.27 -2.95
CA ALA A 111 6.94 0.47 -4.27
C ALA A 111 8.27 -0.29 -4.41
N ARG A 112 9.12 -0.25 -3.37
CA ARG A 112 10.39 -0.98 -3.37
C ARG A 112 10.20 -2.49 -3.31
N ALA A 113 9.28 -2.98 -2.48
CA ALA A 113 8.99 -4.40 -2.37
C ALA A 113 8.50 -5.00 -3.71
N ALA A 114 7.70 -4.23 -4.45
CA ALA A 114 7.20 -4.59 -5.77
C ALA A 114 8.17 -4.30 -6.93
N ASN A 115 9.39 -3.80 -6.66
CA ASN A 115 10.34 -3.35 -7.68
C ASN A 115 9.76 -2.31 -8.66
N LEU A 116 8.84 -1.47 -8.17
CA LEU A 116 8.23 -0.40 -8.94
C LEU A 116 8.98 0.92 -8.73
N PRO A 117 8.98 1.81 -9.74
CA PRO A 117 9.55 3.14 -9.57
C PRO A 117 8.81 3.90 -8.47
N LYS A 118 9.56 4.66 -7.66
CA LYS A 118 8.99 5.56 -6.65
C LYS A 118 8.09 6.58 -7.34
N LYS A 119 6.77 6.46 -7.13
CA LYS A 119 5.80 7.48 -7.56
C LYS A 119 5.44 8.34 -6.37
N ARG A 120 5.47 9.66 -6.55
CA ARG A 120 4.94 10.59 -5.55
C ARG A 120 3.43 10.42 -5.46
N LYS A 121 2.84 10.75 -4.31
CA LYS A 121 1.40 10.72 -4.08
C LYS A 121 0.67 11.43 -5.23
N GLY A 122 -0.11 10.67 -6.00
CA GLY A 122 -0.98 11.23 -7.04
C GLY A 122 -2.13 12.02 -6.40
N LYS A 123 -2.74 12.93 -7.15
CA LYS A 123 -4.02 13.54 -6.73
C LYS A 123 -5.08 12.44 -6.73
N VAL A 124 -5.61 12.10 -5.56
CA VAL A 124 -6.77 11.21 -5.45
C VAL A 124 -8.00 12.09 -5.62
N HIS A 125 -8.74 11.89 -6.71
CA HIS A 125 -10.08 12.43 -6.87
C HIS A 125 -11.04 11.46 -6.19
N LEU A 126 -11.72 11.92 -5.14
CA LEU A 126 -12.80 11.20 -4.46
C LEU A 126 -14.12 11.47 -5.21
#